data_AF-A0A1B8FF25-F1
#
_entry.id   AF-A0A1B8FF25-F1
#
_cell.length_a   1.000
_cell.length_b   1.000
_cell.length_c   1.000
_cell.angle_alpha   90.00
_cell.angle_beta   90.00
_cell.angle_gamma   90.00
#
_symmetry.space_group_name_H-M   'P 1'
#
loop_
_entity.id
_entity.type
_entity.pdbx_description
1 polymer ?
#
loop_
_entity_poly.entity_id
_entity_poly.type
_entity_poly.pdbx_seq_one_letter_code
_entity_poly.pdbx_strand_id
1 'polypeptide(L)'
;MSIVKLTALALATAACLVSAEGYQTKPAPKKDVLTVGVIGDFGWTGWEPAPVNFCNNVMPRLIANNITIPREIQNDCDPGDRGNIKNATADQMATASYIEKVCAKKDCDAFVSVGDNFYSSAIDFSTNGIIRFEEAWSNMYTGKVFNNTPWYQCLGNHDVVKGKSGVEFQTKIAPLYDSRWYFGTENLPYYTYDLSGKDWKATFAVVDSDCFIENYQKSTSVYQNDYTKACYETKQEQVDFVEEAFSKSDAQWKFLQIHHGYVSSSSNYTELAPFVEIVSKYNGIVVNGHDHCLAHYYANNTNFILTGGAGYPQGGDCNNGVKLGPFVKYLGANEQAAANGFVTMDISKKSVNVEYYTRDMTYEGGDLFPVKNDLEPAYSFTVEAKKT
;
A
#
# COMPACT_ATOMS: atom_id res chain seq x y z
N MET A 1 73.99 -6.22 29.00
CA MET A 1 72.83 -7.12 28.92
C MET A 1 71.59 -6.33 29.26
N SER A 2 70.76 -6.05 28.25
CA SER A 2 69.56 -5.22 28.35
C SER A 2 68.35 -6.14 28.58
N ILE A 3 67.55 -5.86 29.61
CA ILE A 3 66.25 -6.53 29.83
C ILE A 3 65.17 -5.48 29.55
N VAL A 4 64.42 -5.73 28.49
CA VAL A 4 63.31 -4.92 27.98
C VAL A 4 62.13 -4.99 28.95
N LYS A 5 61.64 -3.83 29.39
CA LYS A 5 60.34 -3.71 30.09
C LYS A 5 59.22 -3.78 29.06
N LEU A 6 58.35 -4.79 29.18
CA LEU A 6 57.08 -4.85 28.46
C LEU A 6 56.11 -3.85 29.09
N THR A 7 55.71 -2.83 28.32
CA THR A 7 54.56 -1.98 28.62
C THR A 7 53.32 -2.65 28.05
N ALA A 8 52.42 -3.10 28.93
CA ALA A 8 51.10 -3.58 28.52
C ALA A 8 50.24 -2.37 28.13
N LEU A 9 49.88 -2.29 26.85
CA LEU A 9 48.93 -1.31 26.33
C LEU A 9 47.51 -1.83 26.59
N ALA A 10 46.83 -1.26 27.58
CA ALA A 10 45.41 -1.55 27.81
C ALA A 10 44.60 -0.88 26.70
N LEU A 11 44.06 -1.67 25.75
CA LEU A 11 43.03 -1.20 24.84
C LEU A 11 41.73 -1.03 25.63
N ALA A 12 41.35 0.22 25.87
CA ALA A 12 40.00 0.55 26.33
C ALA A 12 39.03 0.34 25.14
N THR A 13 38.32 -0.78 25.13
CA THR A 13 37.15 -0.96 24.27
C THR A 13 36.05 -0.04 24.77
N ALA A 14 35.86 1.10 24.09
CA ALA A 14 34.68 1.91 24.24
C ALA A 14 33.49 1.11 23.69
N ALA A 15 32.74 0.46 24.58
CA ALA A 15 31.42 -0.04 24.23
C ALA A 15 30.53 1.18 23.98
N CYS A 16 30.32 1.53 22.70
CA CYS A 16 29.20 2.39 22.32
C CYS A 16 27.92 1.65 22.73
N LEU A 17 27.41 1.98 23.91
CA LEU A 17 26.02 1.78 24.25
C LEU A 17 25.23 2.69 23.30
N VAL A 18 24.93 2.19 22.11
CA VAL A 18 23.86 2.76 21.29
C VAL A 18 22.61 2.54 22.12
N SER A 19 22.09 3.60 22.73
CA SER A 19 20.76 3.56 23.30
C SER A 19 19.84 3.13 22.17
N ALA A 20 19.18 1.98 22.35
CA ALA A 20 18.02 1.60 21.54
C ALA A 20 16.86 2.55 21.88
N GLU A 21 17.03 3.84 21.63
CA GLU A 21 15.89 4.71 21.37
C GLU A 21 15.29 4.11 20.10
N GLY A 22 14.19 3.38 20.27
CA GLY A 22 13.51 2.73 19.15
C GLY A 22 13.28 3.75 18.05
N TYR A 23 13.48 3.34 16.80
CA TYR A 23 13.08 4.12 15.63
C TYR A 23 11.57 4.36 15.72
N GLN A 24 11.17 5.46 16.35
CA GLN A 24 9.77 5.83 16.48
C GLN A 24 9.38 6.67 15.29
N THR A 25 8.34 6.24 14.58
CA THR A 25 7.75 7.06 13.53
C THR A 25 7.28 8.39 14.11
N LYS A 26 7.74 9.47 13.50
CA LYS A 26 7.30 10.82 13.88
C LYS A 26 5.81 10.95 13.55
N PRO A 27 4.94 11.36 14.49
CA PRO A 27 3.55 11.60 14.19
C PRO A 27 3.39 12.76 13.21
N ALA A 28 2.33 12.74 12.41
CA ALA A 28 1.93 13.88 11.60
C ALA A 28 1.77 15.14 12.47
N PRO A 29 2.07 16.34 11.94
CA PRO A 29 1.86 17.59 12.68
C PRO A 29 0.37 17.82 12.99
N LYS A 30 0.09 18.76 13.89
CA LYS A 30 -1.29 19.20 14.17
C LYS A 30 -1.56 20.54 13.49
N LYS A 31 -2.28 20.52 12.37
CA LYS A 31 -2.66 21.69 11.56
C LYS A 31 -4.17 21.84 11.46
N ASP A 32 -4.65 23.00 10.98
CA ASP A 32 -6.08 23.18 10.68
C ASP A 32 -6.54 22.23 9.56
N VAL A 33 -5.68 22.04 8.56
CA VAL A 33 -5.81 21.08 7.46
C VAL A 33 -4.56 20.22 7.44
N LEU A 34 -4.72 18.89 7.36
CA LEU A 34 -3.63 17.96 7.07
C LEU A 34 -3.78 17.44 5.66
N THR A 35 -2.71 17.53 4.87
CA THR A 35 -2.70 16.95 3.52
C THR A 35 -2.02 15.59 3.55
N VAL A 36 -2.74 14.55 3.13
CA VAL A 36 -2.28 13.16 3.15
C VAL A 36 -2.16 12.66 1.71
N GLY A 37 -0.98 12.16 1.32
CA GLY A 37 -0.84 11.41 0.07
C GLY A 37 -1.30 9.97 0.25
N VAL A 38 -2.14 9.44 -0.65
CA VAL A 38 -2.59 8.04 -0.65
C VAL A 38 -2.02 7.36 -1.89
N ILE A 39 -1.33 6.24 -1.68
CA ILE A 39 -0.49 5.58 -2.68
C ILE A 39 -0.71 4.06 -2.55
N GLY A 40 -0.78 3.33 -3.64
CA GLY A 40 -0.91 1.87 -3.65
C GLY A 40 -0.18 1.27 -4.82
N ASP A 41 0.07 -0.03 -4.76
CA ASP A 41 0.49 -0.83 -5.92
C ASP A 41 1.85 -0.33 -6.46
N PHE A 42 2.83 -0.30 -5.56
CA PHE A 42 4.22 0.13 -5.80
C PHE A 42 5.23 -0.95 -5.40
N GLY A 43 6.53 -0.66 -5.56
CA GLY A 43 7.59 -1.57 -5.10
C GLY A 43 7.99 -2.64 -6.11
N TRP A 44 7.88 -2.31 -7.39
CA TRP A 44 8.35 -3.14 -8.51
C TRP A 44 9.88 -3.20 -8.58
N THR A 45 10.59 -2.23 -8.02
CA THR A 45 12.05 -2.16 -8.15
C THR A 45 12.76 -3.31 -7.41
N GLY A 46 13.84 -3.82 -8.03
CA GLY A 46 14.71 -4.85 -7.46
C GLY A 46 14.17 -6.28 -7.54
N TRP A 47 12.93 -6.50 -8.00
CA TRP A 47 12.40 -7.85 -8.17
C TRP A 47 13.08 -8.56 -9.34
N GLU A 48 13.67 -9.71 -9.06
CA GLU A 48 14.28 -10.58 -10.06
C GLU A 48 13.43 -11.84 -10.25
N PRO A 49 12.73 -11.99 -11.38
CA PRO A 49 11.89 -13.15 -11.62
C PRO A 49 12.73 -14.41 -11.89
N ALA A 50 12.15 -15.58 -11.64
CA ALA A 50 12.82 -16.86 -11.86
C ALA A 50 13.33 -17.02 -13.32
N PRO A 51 14.36 -17.82 -13.62
CA PRO A 51 14.83 -17.97 -15.00
C PRO A 51 13.75 -18.51 -15.96
N VAL A 52 13.64 -17.97 -17.18
CA VAL A 52 12.63 -18.41 -18.17
C VAL A 52 12.70 -19.92 -18.45
N ASN A 53 13.91 -20.47 -18.55
CA ASN A 53 14.08 -21.92 -18.73
C ASN A 53 13.54 -22.71 -17.54
N PHE A 54 13.69 -22.19 -16.32
CA PHE A 54 13.11 -22.83 -15.15
C PHE A 54 11.58 -22.84 -15.26
N CYS A 55 10.96 -21.69 -15.50
CA CYS A 55 9.51 -21.55 -15.60
C CYS A 55 8.90 -22.42 -16.70
N ASN A 56 9.50 -22.43 -17.90
CA ASN A 56 8.90 -23.08 -19.06
C ASN A 56 9.23 -24.58 -19.17
N ASN A 57 10.39 -25.00 -18.66
CA ASN A 57 10.89 -26.36 -18.91
C ASN A 57 11.14 -27.18 -17.64
N VAL A 58 11.62 -26.55 -16.55
CA VAL A 58 11.99 -27.28 -15.32
C VAL A 58 10.78 -27.42 -14.40
N MET A 59 10.09 -26.31 -14.09
CA MET A 59 8.94 -26.29 -13.19
C MET A 59 7.84 -27.28 -13.62
N PRO A 60 7.43 -27.39 -14.91
CA PRO A 60 6.44 -28.38 -15.33
C PRO A 60 6.90 -29.83 -15.10
N ARG A 61 8.21 -30.12 -15.25
CA ARG A 61 8.76 -31.45 -14.98
C ARG A 61 8.75 -31.78 -13.50
N LEU A 62 9.08 -30.80 -12.64
CA LEU A 62 9.02 -30.98 -11.19
C LEU A 62 7.58 -31.27 -10.74
N ILE A 63 6.61 -30.50 -11.25
CA ILE A 63 5.17 -30.71 -10.99
C ILE A 63 4.74 -32.11 -11.47
N ALA A 64 5.14 -32.53 -12.68
CA ALA A 64 4.84 -33.86 -13.21
C ALA A 64 5.45 -35.01 -12.38
N ASN A 65 6.45 -34.73 -11.55
CA ASN A 65 7.07 -35.67 -10.61
C ASN A 65 6.58 -35.48 -9.17
N ASN A 66 5.43 -34.83 -8.96
CA ASN A 66 4.82 -34.58 -7.65
C ASN A 66 5.71 -33.80 -6.68
N ILE A 67 6.60 -32.93 -7.21
CA ILE A 67 7.39 -32.01 -6.39
C ILE A 67 6.58 -30.73 -6.21
N THR A 68 6.27 -30.40 -4.96
CA THR A 68 5.60 -29.13 -4.60
C THR A 68 6.56 -27.97 -4.80
N ILE A 69 6.14 -26.99 -5.59
CA ILE A 69 6.89 -25.75 -5.81
C ILE A 69 6.41 -24.69 -4.81
N PRO A 70 7.31 -23.98 -4.10
CA PRO A 70 6.93 -22.83 -3.27
C PRO A 70 6.10 -21.80 -4.04
N ARG A 71 5.16 -21.14 -3.36
CA ARG A 71 4.27 -20.15 -3.99
C ARG A 71 5.02 -18.97 -4.60
N GLU A 72 6.03 -18.46 -3.91
CA GLU A 72 6.93 -17.43 -4.43
C GLU A 72 7.52 -17.82 -5.80
N ILE A 73 7.99 -19.06 -5.95
CA ILE A 73 8.62 -19.52 -7.19
C ILE A 73 7.59 -19.68 -8.31
N GLN A 74 6.36 -20.11 -7.97
CA GLN A 74 5.26 -20.17 -8.94
C GLN A 74 4.90 -18.76 -9.44
N ASN A 75 4.80 -17.81 -8.51
CA ASN A 75 4.44 -16.43 -8.78
C ASN A 75 5.56 -15.68 -9.53
N ASP A 76 6.83 -15.98 -9.24
CA ASP A 76 7.99 -15.50 -9.99
C ASP A 76 8.00 -15.95 -11.46
N CYS A 77 7.18 -16.93 -11.81
CA CYS A 77 6.96 -17.39 -13.18
C CYS A 77 5.73 -16.77 -13.87
N ASP A 78 5.04 -15.80 -13.25
CA ASP A 78 3.91 -15.12 -13.86
C ASP A 78 4.33 -14.37 -15.15
N PRO A 79 3.76 -14.70 -16.33
CA PRO A 79 4.18 -14.10 -17.59
C PRO A 79 3.94 -12.59 -17.67
N GLY A 80 2.87 -12.10 -17.03
CA GLY A 80 2.45 -10.70 -17.06
C GLY A 80 3.45 -9.84 -16.30
N ASP A 81 3.66 -10.14 -15.03
CA ASP A 81 4.57 -9.39 -14.16
C ASP A 81 5.99 -9.37 -14.71
N ARG A 82 6.45 -10.51 -15.24
CA ARG A 82 7.75 -10.63 -15.91
C ARG A 82 7.87 -9.75 -17.15
N GLY A 83 6.78 -9.58 -17.89
CA GLY A 83 6.72 -8.69 -19.04
C GLY A 83 6.72 -7.22 -18.63
N ASN A 84 6.10 -6.90 -17.48
CA ASN A 84 5.82 -5.54 -17.06
C ASN A 84 6.92 -4.92 -16.18
N ILE A 85 7.69 -5.72 -15.44
CA ILE A 85 8.67 -5.28 -14.44
C ILE A 85 9.57 -4.10 -14.85
N LYS A 86 10.09 -4.11 -16.08
CA LYS A 86 10.97 -3.04 -16.57
C LYS A 86 10.23 -1.72 -16.70
N ASN A 87 9.03 -1.75 -17.26
CA ASN A 87 8.19 -0.56 -17.40
C ASN A 87 7.68 -0.13 -16.03
N ALA A 88 7.18 -1.07 -15.24
CA ALA A 88 6.69 -0.83 -13.88
C ALA A 88 7.73 -0.16 -12.97
N THR A 89 9.01 -0.58 -13.05
CA THR A 89 10.11 0.06 -12.32
C THR A 89 10.32 1.51 -12.78
N ALA A 90 10.35 1.74 -14.10
CA ALA A 90 10.49 3.09 -14.66
C ALA A 90 9.29 3.99 -14.30
N ASP A 91 8.09 3.44 -14.35
CA ASP A 91 6.86 4.12 -13.98
C ASP A 91 6.82 4.43 -12.49
N GLN A 92 7.19 3.50 -11.61
CA GLN A 92 7.28 3.80 -10.17
C GLN A 92 8.23 4.97 -9.89
N MET A 93 9.43 4.97 -10.51
CA MET A 93 10.39 6.08 -10.35
C MET A 93 9.82 7.42 -10.82
N ALA A 94 9.15 7.44 -11.98
CA ALA A 94 8.53 8.65 -12.51
C ALA A 94 7.36 9.12 -11.63
N THR A 95 6.56 8.20 -11.08
CA THR A 95 5.48 8.54 -10.14
C THR A 95 6.03 9.03 -8.81
N ALA A 96 7.10 8.44 -8.27
CA ALA A 96 7.73 8.92 -7.03
C ALA A 96 8.23 10.37 -7.18
N SER A 97 8.88 10.70 -8.31
CA SER A 97 9.28 12.07 -8.62
C SER A 97 8.09 13.02 -8.77
N TYR A 98 7.00 12.54 -9.36
CA TYR A 98 5.76 13.31 -9.52
C TYR A 98 5.09 13.60 -8.17
N ILE A 99 4.97 12.59 -7.30
CA ILE A 99 4.47 12.72 -5.93
C ILE A 99 5.30 13.76 -5.17
N GLU A 100 6.64 13.72 -5.25
CA GLU A 100 7.48 14.72 -4.58
C GLU A 100 7.13 16.15 -5.01
N LYS A 101 6.93 16.40 -6.31
CA LYS A 101 6.58 17.73 -6.83
C LYS A 101 5.20 18.19 -6.35
N VAL A 102 4.19 17.32 -6.44
CA VAL A 102 2.82 17.64 -5.99
C VAL A 102 2.81 17.87 -4.48
N CYS A 103 3.40 16.98 -3.69
CA CYS A 103 3.43 17.11 -2.24
C CYS A 103 4.32 18.25 -1.74
N ALA A 104 5.33 18.69 -2.51
CA ALA A 104 6.07 19.92 -2.20
C ALA A 104 5.20 21.17 -2.38
N LYS A 105 4.29 21.18 -3.36
CA LYS A 105 3.30 22.27 -3.58
C LYS A 105 2.18 22.22 -2.52
N LYS A 106 1.74 21.02 -2.18
CA LYS A 106 0.63 20.77 -1.24
C LYS A 106 1.02 20.76 0.23
N ASP A 107 2.31 20.68 0.55
CA ASP A 107 2.83 20.54 1.92
C ASP A 107 2.28 19.28 2.62
N CYS A 108 2.40 18.11 1.96
CA CYS A 108 1.91 16.84 2.49
C CYS A 108 2.52 16.51 3.87
N ASP A 109 1.68 16.07 4.80
CA ASP A 109 1.96 15.86 6.22
C ASP A 109 2.13 14.39 6.60
N ALA A 110 1.57 13.49 5.79
CA ALA A 110 1.61 12.05 5.96
C ALA A 110 1.35 11.34 4.62
N PHE A 111 1.70 10.06 4.57
CA PHE A 111 1.35 9.17 3.48
C PHE A 111 0.58 7.95 3.98
N VAL A 112 -0.31 7.43 3.18
CA VAL A 112 -1.11 6.24 3.43
C VAL A 112 -0.85 5.26 2.28
N SER A 113 -0.33 4.07 2.60
CA SER A 113 -0.24 2.99 1.62
C SER A 113 -1.50 2.13 1.66
N VAL A 114 -2.07 1.82 0.52
CA VAL A 114 -3.20 0.88 0.40
C VAL A 114 -2.76 -0.53 0.00
N GLY A 115 -1.49 -0.89 0.19
CA GLY A 115 -0.99 -2.25 -0.02
C GLY A 115 -0.35 -2.49 -1.38
N ASP A 116 0.08 -3.74 -1.57
CA ASP A 116 1.00 -4.16 -2.61
C ASP A 116 2.25 -3.30 -2.62
N ASN A 117 3.01 -3.43 -1.52
CA ASN A 117 4.20 -2.62 -1.28
C ASN A 117 5.44 -3.21 -1.97
N PHE A 118 5.44 -4.51 -2.30
CA PHE A 118 6.58 -5.22 -2.89
C PHE A 118 6.16 -6.30 -3.90
N TYR A 119 6.12 -5.93 -5.19
CA TYR A 119 5.88 -6.88 -6.28
C TYR A 119 7.10 -7.79 -6.57
N SER A 120 6.94 -8.93 -7.22
CA SER A 120 5.65 -9.64 -7.35
C SER A 120 5.48 -10.67 -6.22
N SER A 121 6.53 -10.99 -5.46
CA SER A 121 6.51 -12.09 -4.48
C SER A 121 7.00 -11.68 -3.11
N ALA A 122 6.52 -10.53 -2.63
CA ALA A 122 6.85 -9.95 -1.33
C ALA A 122 8.36 -9.73 -1.12
N ILE A 123 8.72 -9.49 0.13
CA ILE A 123 10.09 -9.50 0.67
C ILE A 123 10.10 -10.36 1.94
N ASP A 124 11.27 -10.73 2.45
CA ASP A 124 11.45 -11.44 3.73
C ASP A 124 12.79 -11.04 4.38
N PHE A 125 13.10 -11.60 5.55
CA PHE A 125 14.36 -11.31 6.24
C PHE A 125 15.52 -12.16 5.68
N SER A 126 15.77 -12.02 4.38
CA SER A 126 16.92 -12.53 3.66
C SER A 126 17.76 -11.38 3.10
N THR A 127 18.98 -11.67 2.61
CA THR A 127 19.81 -10.66 1.93
C THR A 127 19.06 -10.02 0.76
N ASN A 128 18.36 -10.83 -0.06
CA ASN A 128 17.61 -10.32 -1.19
C ASN A 128 16.41 -9.48 -0.74
N GLY A 129 15.69 -9.90 0.30
CA GLY A 129 14.57 -9.13 0.85
C GLY A 129 14.99 -7.78 1.46
N ILE A 130 16.16 -7.73 2.11
CA ILE A 130 16.74 -6.47 2.61
C ILE A 130 17.11 -5.54 1.45
N ILE A 131 17.80 -6.05 0.42
CA ILE A 131 18.15 -5.25 -0.78
C ILE A 131 16.89 -4.71 -1.44
N ARG A 132 15.86 -5.55 -1.62
CA ARG A 132 14.55 -5.17 -2.15
C ARG A 132 13.90 -4.05 -1.34
N PHE A 133 13.92 -4.15 0.00
CA PHE A 133 13.37 -3.11 0.86
C PHE A 133 14.11 -1.78 0.65
N GLU A 134 15.43 -1.80 0.57
CA GLU A 134 16.20 -0.58 0.33
C GLU A 134 15.91 0.02 -1.06
N GLU A 135 15.91 -0.78 -2.11
CA GLU A 135 15.73 -0.29 -3.48
C GLU A 135 14.30 0.16 -3.78
N ALA A 136 13.31 -0.65 -3.43
CA ALA A 136 11.91 -0.45 -3.80
C ALA A 136 11.19 0.56 -2.91
N TRP A 137 11.71 0.76 -1.69
CA TRP A 137 11.13 1.63 -0.68
C TRP A 137 12.11 2.70 -0.21
N SER A 138 13.15 2.33 0.56
CA SER A 138 13.89 3.32 1.34
C SER A 138 14.61 4.34 0.46
N ASN A 139 15.21 3.90 -0.65
CA ASN A 139 15.94 4.72 -1.62
C ASN A 139 15.01 5.36 -2.66
N MET A 140 13.91 4.68 -3.01
CA MET A 140 12.92 5.16 -3.97
C MET A 140 12.26 6.46 -3.50
N TYR A 141 11.75 6.46 -2.27
CA TYR A 141 11.01 7.58 -1.72
C TYR A 141 11.91 8.45 -0.85
N THR A 142 13.00 8.98 -1.41
CA THR A 142 13.88 9.93 -0.71
C THR A 142 13.66 11.35 -1.21
N GLY A 143 13.82 12.33 -0.33
CA GLY A 143 13.61 13.74 -0.69
C GLY A 143 13.03 14.56 0.45
N LYS A 144 12.91 15.87 0.25
CA LYS A 144 12.47 16.80 1.31
C LYS A 144 11.08 16.41 1.83
N VAL A 145 10.19 16.02 0.91
CA VAL A 145 8.81 15.61 1.21
C VAL A 145 8.76 14.28 1.95
N PHE A 146 9.66 13.34 1.66
CA PHE A 146 9.56 11.97 2.18
C PHE A 146 10.37 11.73 3.46
N ASN A 147 11.54 12.35 3.60
CA ASN A 147 12.54 11.97 4.61
C ASN A 147 12.05 12.06 6.07
N ASN A 148 11.04 12.89 6.36
CA ASN A 148 10.53 13.10 7.72
C ASN A 148 9.01 12.90 7.83
N THR A 149 8.40 12.25 6.84
CA THR A 149 6.95 12.12 6.72
C THR A 149 6.56 10.67 7.00
N PRO A 150 5.64 10.43 7.93
CA PRO A 150 5.20 9.07 8.24
C PRO A 150 4.41 8.45 7.09
N TRP A 151 4.59 7.16 6.87
CA TRP A 151 3.81 6.35 5.96
C TRP A 151 3.07 5.25 6.74
N TYR A 152 1.75 5.30 6.71
CA TYR A 152 0.88 4.33 7.36
C TYR A 152 0.57 3.20 6.39
N GLN A 153 1.15 2.04 6.66
CA GLN A 153 1.20 0.94 5.71
C GLN A 153 -0.02 0.03 5.78
N CYS A 154 -0.38 -0.58 4.66
CA CYS A 154 -1.35 -1.67 4.52
C CYS A 154 -0.67 -2.81 3.77
N LEU A 155 -1.10 -4.06 3.96
CA LEU A 155 -0.65 -5.18 3.11
C LEU A 155 -1.58 -5.35 1.92
N GLY A 156 -1.05 -5.85 0.80
CA GLY A 156 -1.81 -6.39 -0.33
C GLY A 156 -1.41 -7.83 -0.68
N ASN A 157 -1.98 -8.36 -1.76
CA ASN A 157 -1.80 -9.76 -2.15
C ASN A 157 -0.36 -10.12 -2.52
N HIS A 158 0.39 -9.21 -3.15
CA HIS A 158 1.80 -9.44 -3.44
C HIS A 158 2.66 -9.47 -2.17
N ASP A 159 2.23 -8.82 -1.09
CA ASP A 159 2.95 -8.78 0.20
C ASP A 159 2.87 -10.08 0.99
N VAL A 160 1.83 -10.89 0.76
CA VAL A 160 1.56 -12.13 1.50
C VAL A 160 2.02 -13.40 0.77
N VAL A 161 2.58 -13.30 -0.44
CA VAL A 161 3.00 -14.47 -1.26
C VAL A 161 3.99 -15.37 -0.51
N LYS A 162 4.97 -14.77 0.18
CA LYS A 162 5.94 -15.48 1.04
C LYS A 162 5.34 -16.02 2.34
N GLY A 163 4.05 -15.76 2.59
CA GLY A 163 3.36 -16.11 3.81
C GLY A 163 3.90 -15.34 5.02
N LYS A 164 4.01 -16.04 6.14
CA LYS A 164 4.36 -15.43 7.43
C LYS A 164 5.66 -14.61 7.40
N SER A 165 6.68 -15.03 6.66
CA SER A 165 7.96 -14.30 6.62
C SER A 165 7.85 -12.92 5.98
N GLY A 166 7.00 -12.76 4.97
CA GLY A 166 6.78 -11.46 4.34
C GLY A 166 5.94 -10.52 5.19
N VAL A 167 4.89 -11.05 5.80
CA VAL A 167 4.06 -10.32 6.76
C VAL A 167 4.90 -9.86 7.95
N GLU A 168 5.72 -10.74 8.54
CA GLU A 168 6.57 -10.38 9.68
C GLU A 168 7.68 -9.40 9.29
N PHE A 169 8.21 -9.45 8.07
CA PHE A 169 9.15 -8.43 7.64
C PHE A 169 8.50 -7.04 7.67
N GLN A 170 7.32 -6.89 7.07
CA GLN A 170 6.65 -5.60 6.97
C GLN A 170 6.06 -5.10 8.29
N THR A 171 5.59 -5.99 9.16
CA THR A 171 4.94 -5.64 10.43
C THR A 171 5.90 -5.52 11.61
N LYS A 172 7.07 -6.17 11.56
CA LYS A 172 8.01 -6.24 12.70
C LYS A 172 9.39 -5.68 12.39
N ILE A 173 9.89 -5.91 11.18
CA ILE A 173 11.28 -5.59 10.84
C ILE A 173 11.37 -4.20 10.19
N ALA A 174 10.57 -3.93 9.17
CA ALA A 174 10.55 -2.66 8.45
C ALA A 174 10.34 -1.43 9.37
N PRO A 175 9.44 -1.46 10.38
CA PRO A 175 9.31 -0.34 11.34
C PRO A 175 10.58 -0.07 12.16
N LEU A 176 11.42 -1.09 12.39
CA LEU A 176 12.70 -0.96 13.08
C LEU A 176 13.84 -0.57 12.13
N TYR A 177 13.65 -0.78 10.82
CA TYR A 177 14.63 -0.51 9.77
C TYR A 177 14.55 0.93 9.28
N ASP A 178 13.34 1.47 9.11
CA ASP A 178 13.09 2.80 8.59
C ASP A 178 11.93 3.46 9.33
N SER A 179 12.20 4.51 10.12
CA SER A 179 11.17 5.17 10.94
C SER A 179 10.00 5.75 10.14
N ARG A 180 10.13 5.91 8.82
CA ARG A 180 9.02 6.36 7.98
C ARG A 180 7.97 5.26 7.78
N TRP A 181 8.38 4.00 7.84
CA TRP A 181 7.51 2.83 7.70
C TRP A 181 6.75 2.57 9.00
N TYR A 182 5.50 3.03 9.09
CA TYR A 182 4.64 2.77 10.24
C TYR A 182 3.67 1.63 9.96
N PHE A 183 3.71 0.60 10.80
CA PHE A 183 2.80 -0.56 10.74
C PHE A 183 2.25 -0.88 12.13
N GLY A 184 1.65 0.11 12.79
CA GLY A 184 1.15 -0.03 14.14
C GLY A 184 2.24 -0.35 15.18
N THR A 185 1.81 -0.68 16.40
CA THR A 185 2.73 -1.01 17.52
C THR A 185 2.54 -2.42 18.05
N GLU A 186 1.51 -3.12 17.57
CA GLU A 186 1.13 -4.46 18.06
C GLU A 186 1.72 -5.58 17.21
N ASN A 187 2.49 -5.24 16.16
CA ASN A 187 3.07 -6.20 15.23
C ASN A 187 2.02 -7.11 14.56
N LEU A 188 0.83 -6.56 14.31
CA LEU A 188 -0.30 -7.21 13.66
C LEU A 188 -0.48 -6.68 12.23
N PRO A 189 -1.02 -7.50 11.31
CA PRO A 189 -1.29 -7.10 9.93
C PRO A 189 -2.51 -6.17 9.78
N TYR A 190 -3.19 -5.87 10.89
CA TYR A 190 -4.27 -4.90 11.01
C TYR A 190 -4.03 -4.04 12.25
N TYR A 191 -4.38 -2.76 12.20
CA TYR A 191 -4.15 -1.80 13.28
C TYR A 191 -4.97 -0.53 13.06
N THR A 192 -4.99 0.35 14.06
CA THR A 192 -5.62 1.67 13.94
C THR A 192 -4.62 2.77 14.26
N TYR A 193 -4.89 3.95 13.71
CA TYR A 193 -4.18 5.17 14.05
C TYR A 193 -5.08 6.39 13.87
N ASP A 194 -4.78 7.44 14.61
CA ASP A 194 -5.46 8.73 14.47
C ASP A 194 -4.53 9.75 13.81
N LEU A 195 -5.01 10.42 12.77
CA LEU A 195 -4.49 11.70 12.36
C LEU A 195 -5.21 12.79 13.14
N SER A 196 -4.45 13.61 13.86
CA SER A 196 -5.00 14.68 14.70
C SER A 196 -4.71 16.04 14.08
N GLY A 197 -5.76 16.74 13.66
CA GLY A 197 -5.67 18.17 13.38
C GLY A 197 -5.62 19.01 14.64
N LYS A 198 -5.79 20.33 14.50
CA LYS A 198 -5.82 21.27 15.62
C LYS A 198 -7.02 21.05 16.55
N ASP A 199 -8.20 20.80 15.98
CA ASP A 199 -9.48 20.69 16.70
C ASP A 199 -10.42 19.62 16.13
N TRP A 200 -9.84 18.63 15.43
CA TRP A 200 -10.50 17.48 14.83
C TRP A 200 -9.57 16.26 14.81
N LYS A 201 -10.14 15.07 14.64
CA LYS A 201 -9.40 13.81 14.40
C LYS A 201 -9.98 13.03 13.22
N ALA A 202 -9.15 12.19 12.61
CA ALA A 202 -9.54 11.15 11.67
C ALA A 202 -8.98 9.81 12.15
N THR A 203 -9.86 8.84 12.43
CA THR A 203 -9.46 7.47 12.76
C THR A 203 -9.37 6.64 11.49
N PHE A 204 -8.23 6.02 11.26
CA PHE A 204 -8.02 5.03 10.21
C PHE A 204 -8.02 3.64 10.84
N ALA A 205 -8.80 2.72 10.28
CA ALA A 205 -8.72 1.30 10.57
C ALA A 205 -8.11 0.59 9.37
N VAL A 206 -6.94 0.01 9.57
CA VAL A 206 -6.20 -0.76 8.56
C VAL A 206 -6.52 -2.23 8.74
N VAL A 207 -6.86 -2.92 7.66
CA VAL A 207 -7.18 -4.36 7.67
C VAL A 207 -6.39 -5.11 6.62
N ASP A 208 -6.14 -6.38 6.88
CA ASP A 208 -5.63 -7.33 5.91
C ASP A 208 -6.81 -8.00 5.18
N SER A 209 -7.08 -7.49 3.97
CA SER A 209 -8.13 -8.03 3.09
C SER A 209 -7.84 -9.44 2.57
N ASP A 210 -6.59 -9.88 2.51
CA ASP A 210 -6.20 -11.19 1.97
C ASP A 210 -6.81 -12.35 2.78
N CYS A 211 -7.05 -12.10 4.06
CA CYS A 211 -7.73 -13.01 4.97
C CYS A 211 -9.20 -13.26 4.63
N PHE A 212 -9.79 -12.50 3.72
CA PHE A 212 -11.21 -12.63 3.36
C PHE A 212 -11.43 -13.30 2.01
N ILE A 213 -10.43 -13.29 1.13
CA ILE A 213 -10.58 -13.68 -0.27
C ILE A 213 -10.73 -15.20 -0.40
N GLU A 214 -11.92 -15.66 -0.79
CA GLU A 214 -12.22 -17.10 -0.91
C GLU A 214 -11.34 -17.79 -1.95
N ASN A 215 -11.04 -17.08 -3.04
CA ASN A 215 -10.17 -17.61 -4.10
C ASN A 215 -8.76 -17.92 -3.59
N TYR A 216 -8.27 -17.25 -2.54
CA TYR A 216 -6.95 -17.51 -1.98
C TYR A 216 -6.89 -18.80 -1.15
N GLN A 217 -8.04 -19.39 -0.83
CA GLN A 217 -8.10 -20.67 -0.12
C GLN A 217 -7.98 -21.89 -1.06
N LYS A 218 -8.08 -21.66 -2.38
CA LYS A 218 -7.96 -22.71 -3.40
C LYS A 218 -6.50 -23.15 -3.53
N SER A 219 -6.26 -24.46 -3.63
CA SER A 219 -4.90 -25.02 -3.82
C SER A 219 -4.22 -24.55 -5.12
N THR A 220 -4.98 -24.03 -6.07
CA THR A 220 -4.48 -23.44 -7.32
C THR A 220 -4.04 -22.00 -7.18
N SER A 221 -4.39 -21.29 -6.10
CA SER A 221 -4.00 -19.90 -5.92
C SER A 221 -2.53 -19.79 -5.51
N VAL A 222 -1.82 -18.84 -6.12
CA VAL A 222 -0.45 -18.46 -5.73
C VAL A 222 -0.42 -17.82 -4.34
N TYR A 223 -1.52 -17.23 -3.90
CA TYR A 223 -1.66 -16.61 -2.58
C TYR A 223 -2.03 -17.62 -1.48
N GLN A 224 -2.28 -18.88 -1.83
CA GLN A 224 -2.62 -19.91 -0.86
C GLN A 224 -1.37 -20.40 -0.12
N ASN A 225 -1.25 -20.04 1.15
CA ASN A 225 -0.16 -20.45 2.03
C ASN A 225 -0.65 -20.58 3.48
N ASP A 226 0.24 -20.92 4.42
CA ASP A 226 -0.17 -21.18 5.80
C ASP A 226 -0.64 -19.91 6.54
N TYR A 227 -0.16 -18.73 6.15
CA TYR A 227 -0.62 -17.46 6.70
C TYR A 227 -2.06 -17.16 6.24
N THR A 228 -2.31 -17.18 4.92
CA THR A 228 -3.64 -16.86 4.37
C THR A 228 -4.71 -17.88 4.74
N LYS A 229 -4.35 -19.14 5.01
CA LYS A 229 -5.26 -20.13 5.62
C LYS A 229 -5.60 -19.75 7.06
N ALA A 230 -4.57 -19.53 7.89
CA ALA A 230 -4.75 -19.28 9.31
C ALA A 230 -5.57 -18.01 9.56
N CYS A 231 -5.27 -16.92 8.84
CA CYS A 231 -5.98 -15.67 9.02
C CYS A 231 -7.40 -15.70 8.41
N TYR A 232 -7.66 -16.56 7.42
CA TYR A 232 -9.02 -16.78 6.92
C TYR A 232 -9.92 -17.48 7.95
N GLU A 233 -9.37 -18.39 8.75
CA GLU A 233 -10.10 -19.04 9.84
C GLU A 233 -10.49 -18.05 10.96
N THR A 234 -9.70 -17.00 11.16
CA THR A 234 -9.93 -15.99 12.20
C THR A 234 -10.36 -14.62 11.66
N LYS A 235 -10.75 -14.52 10.38
CA LYS A 235 -11.06 -13.23 9.73
C LYS A 235 -12.12 -12.38 10.43
N GLN A 236 -13.04 -13.01 11.18
CA GLN A 236 -14.03 -12.30 11.99
C GLN A 236 -13.39 -11.39 13.06
N GLU A 237 -12.21 -11.72 13.56
CA GLU A 237 -11.47 -10.88 14.51
C GLU A 237 -11.19 -9.48 13.95
N GLN A 238 -10.90 -9.38 12.65
CA GLN A 238 -10.68 -8.09 11.99
C GLN A 238 -12.00 -7.31 11.82
N VAL A 239 -13.12 -7.99 11.56
CA VAL A 239 -14.44 -7.34 11.48
C VAL A 239 -14.82 -6.74 12.84
N ASP A 240 -14.66 -7.52 13.90
CA ASP A 240 -14.94 -7.09 15.27
C ASP A 240 -14.01 -5.94 15.67
N PHE A 241 -12.74 -6.00 15.27
CA PHE A 241 -11.76 -4.93 15.46
C PHE A 241 -12.17 -3.60 14.81
N VAL A 242 -12.63 -3.61 13.54
CA VAL A 242 -13.07 -2.38 12.86
C VAL A 242 -14.33 -1.81 13.51
N GLU A 243 -15.31 -2.66 13.84
CA GLU A 243 -16.52 -2.26 14.55
C GLU A 243 -16.19 -1.63 15.91
N GLU A 244 -15.26 -2.23 16.67
CA GLU A 244 -14.79 -1.68 17.94
C GLU A 244 -14.08 -0.33 17.76
N ALA A 245 -13.15 -0.25 16.81
CA ALA A 245 -12.40 0.98 16.52
C ALA A 245 -13.34 2.14 16.14
N PHE A 246 -14.31 1.89 15.26
CA PHE A 246 -15.24 2.92 14.81
C PHE A 246 -16.28 3.28 15.87
N SER A 247 -16.78 2.30 16.62
CA SER A 247 -17.78 2.55 17.68
C SER A 247 -17.21 3.36 18.85
N LYS A 248 -15.93 3.16 19.20
CA LYS A 248 -15.25 3.87 20.29
C LYS A 248 -14.64 5.21 19.88
N SER A 249 -14.45 5.44 18.58
CA SER A 249 -13.79 6.65 18.09
C SER A 249 -14.72 7.88 18.10
N ASP A 250 -14.27 8.93 18.78
CA ASP A 250 -14.86 10.27 18.78
C ASP A 250 -14.42 11.14 17.59
N ALA A 251 -13.62 10.58 16.68
CA ALA A 251 -13.08 11.29 15.53
C ALA A 251 -14.18 11.76 14.57
N GLN A 252 -13.99 12.97 14.02
CA GLN A 252 -14.85 13.56 12.98
C GLN A 252 -14.89 12.68 11.73
N TRP A 253 -13.76 12.05 11.38
CA TRP A 253 -13.65 11.21 10.20
C TRP A 253 -13.25 9.79 10.58
N LYS A 254 -13.74 8.84 9.80
CA LYS A 254 -13.43 7.42 9.93
C LYS A 254 -13.09 6.89 8.54
N PHE A 255 -11.94 6.24 8.40
CA PHE A 255 -11.46 5.69 7.15
C PHE A 255 -11.19 4.20 7.32
N LEU A 256 -11.70 3.40 6.39
CA LEU A 256 -11.25 2.03 6.20
C LEU A 256 -10.12 2.05 5.17
N GLN A 257 -8.93 1.62 5.59
CA GLN A 257 -7.76 1.43 4.74
C GLN A 257 -7.61 -0.07 4.47
N ILE A 258 -7.80 -0.45 3.22
CA ILE A 258 -7.93 -1.85 2.80
C ILE A 258 -7.35 -2.00 1.39
N HIS A 259 -6.70 -3.12 1.07
CA HIS A 259 -6.12 -3.26 -0.26
C HIS A 259 -7.14 -3.60 -1.34
N HIS A 260 -7.86 -4.73 -1.20
CA HIS A 260 -8.85 -5.16 -2.17
C HIS A 260 -10.12 -4.29 -2.12
N GLY A 261 -10.68 -3.96 -3.30
CA GLY A 261 -11.89 -3.17 -3.42
C GLY A 261 -13.18 -4.01 -3.34
N TYR A 262 -14.09 -3.68 -2.41
CA TYR A 262 -15.44 -4.26 -2.42
C TYR A 262 -16.20 -3.93 -3.73
N VAL A 263 -15.95 -2.73 -4.27
CA VAL A 263 -16.46 -2.26 -5.56
C VAL A 263 -15.31 -1.85 -6.47
N SER A 264 -15.46 -2.20 -7.74
CA SER A 264 -14.51 -1.95 -8.81
C SER A 264 -15.26 -1.85 -10.15
N SER A 265 -14.55 -1.40 -11.19
CA SER A 265 -14.96 -1.50 -12.59
C SER A 265 -14.44 -2.74 -13.31
N SER A 266 -13.74 -3.65 -12.60
CA SER A 266 -13.28 -4.95 -13.08
C SER A 266 -13.78 -6.10 -12.18
N SER A 267 -13.27 -6.20 -10.94
CA SER A 267 -13.44 -7.33 -10.03
C SER A 267 -13.89 -6.85 -8.65
N ASN A 268 -15.09 -7.27 -8.26
CA ASN A 268 -15.66 -6.95 -6.95
C ASN A 268 -15.37 -8.05 -5.93
N TYR A 269 -14.83 -7.69 -4.78
CA TYR A 269 -14.59 -8.60 -3.66
C TYR A 269 -15.75 -8.53 -2.64
N THR A 270 -16.87 -9.17 -3.00
CA THR A 270 -18.12 -9.08 -2.22
C THR A 270 -18.02 -9.67 -0.81
N GLU A 271 -17.03 -10.54 -0.57
CA GLU A 271 -16.71 -11.11 0.74
C GLU A 271 -16.28 -10.06 1.77
N LEU A 272 -15.93 -8.85 1.32
CA LEU A 272 -15.60 -7.69 2.15
C LEU A 272 -16.83 -6.90 2.62
N ALA A 273 -18.04 -7.35 2.30
CA ALA A 273 -19.30 -6.71 2.71
C ALA A 273 -19.36 -6.35 4.21
N PRO A 274 -18.91 -7.19 5.17
CA PRO A 274 -18.96 -6.86 6.59
C PRO A 274 -18.24 -5.54 6.93
N PHE A 275 -17.09 -5.26 6.31
CA PHE A 275 -16.38 -4.00 6.52
C PHE A 275 -17.14 -2.82 5.94
N VAL A 276 -17.71 -2.97 4.74
CA VAL A 276 -18.48 -1.90 4.09
C VAL A 276 -19.74 -1.59 4.89
N GLU A 277 -20.41 -2.58 5.46
CA GLU A 277 -21.56 -2.36 6.35
C GLU A 277 -21.19 -1.51 7.57
N ILE A 278 -20.03 -1.79 8.20
CA ILE A 278 -19.51 -0.99 9.32
C ILE A 278 -19.19 0.44 8.85
N VAL A 279 -18.50 0.59 7.71
CA VAL A 279 -18.18 1.91 7.13
C VAL A 279 -19.45 2.72 6.89
N SER A 280 -20.46 2.13 6.27
CA SER A 280 -21.75 2.78 6.02
C SER A 280 -22.46 3.17 7.31
N LYS A 281 -22.47 2.29 8.32
CA LYS A 281 -23.07 2.53 9.65
C LYS A 281 -22.45 3.74 10.35
N TYR A 282 -21.13 3.91 10.24
CA TYR A 282 -20.39 4.99 10.89
C TYR A 282 -20.07 6.19 9.97
N ASN A 283 -20.65 6.23 8.77
CA ASN A 283 -20.42 7.29 7.77
C ASN A 283 -18.94 7.45 7.41
N GLY A 284 -18.19 6.35 7.41
CA GLY A 284 -16.79 6.35 7.03
C GLY A 284 -16.58 6.44 5.52
N ILE A 285 -15.31 6.44 5.12
CA ILE A 285 -14.83 6.47 3.73
C ILE A 285 -13.90 5.27 3.53
N VAL A 286 -13.92 4.64 2.35
CA VAL A 286 -12.99 3.55 2.00
C VAL A 286 -11.87 4.10 1.12
N VAL A 287 -10.63 3.76 1.45
CA VAL A 287 -9.44 3.99 0.60
C VAL A 287 -8.83 2.62 0.26
N ASN A 288 -8.63 2.35 -1.03
CA ASN A 288 -8.13 1.05 -1.50
C ASN A 288 -7.21 1.12 -2.72
N GLY A 289 -6.57 -0.01 -3.04
CA GLY A 289 -5.68 -0.22 -4.19
C GLY A 289 -6.13 -1.41 -5.02
N HIS A 290 -5.20 -2.31 -5.35
CA HIS A 290 -5.37 -3.59 -6.05
C HIS A 290 -5.67 -3.45 -7.55
N ASP A 291 -6.68 -2.65 -7.89
CA ASP A 291 -6.91 -2.31 -9.27
C ASP A 291 -5.88 -1.26 -9.69
N HIS A 292 -5.08 -1.60 -10.71
CA HIS A 292 -3.94 -0.81 -11.17
C HIS A 292 -4.34 0.49 -11.91
N CYS A 293 -5.07 1.39 -11.25
CA CYS A 293 -5.45 2.71 -11.74
C CYS A 293 -5.95 3.61 -10.60
N LEU A 294 -6.62 4.71 -10.98
CA LEU A 294 -7.28 5.63 -10.09
C LEU A 294 -8.79 5.65 -10.37
N ALA A 295 -9.62 5.59 -9.35
CA ALA A 295 -11.07 5.75 -9.52
C ALA A 295 -11.77 6.28 -8.27
N HIS A 296 -12.92 6.91 -8.49
CA HIS A 296 -13.85 7.27 -7.43
C HIS A 296 -15.16 6.52 -7.65
N TYR A 297 -15.53 5.65 -6.70
CA TYR A 297 -16.83 5.01 -6.67
C TYR A 297 -17.69 5.54 -5.52
N TYR A 298 -19.00 5.60 -5.75
CA TYR A 298 -19.99 5.83 -4.71
C TYR A 298 -20.97 4.67 -4.66
N ALA A 299 -20.95 3.91 -3.57
CA ALA A 299 -21.79 2.74 -3.35
C ALA A 299 -22.07 2.58 -1.85
N ASN A 300 -23.15 1.88 -1.49
CA ASN A 300 -23.48 1.58 -0.08
C ASN A 300 -23.48 2.83 0.83
N ASN A 301 -23.87 4.00 0.30
CA ASN A 301 -23.84 5.29 1.01
C ASN A 301 -22.46 5.74 1.52
N THR A 302 -21.37 5.30 0.87
CA THR A 302 -20.00 5.74 1.15
C THR A 302 -19.22 5.96 -0.14
N ASN A 303 -18.09 6.67 -0.02
CA ASN A 303 -17.14 6.90 -1.11
C ASN A 303 -16.02 5.86 -1.02
N PHE A 304 -15.63 5.34 -2.18
CA PHE A 304 -14.46 4.48 -2.36
C PHE A 304 -13.44 5.25 -3.21
N ILE A 305 -12.25 5.41 -2.65
CA ILE A 305 -11.13 6.12 -3.25
C ILE A 305 -10.10 5.06 -3.65
N LEU A 306 -10.09 4.71 -4.94
CA LEU A 306 -9.13 3.77 -5.52
C LEU A 306 -7.85 4.51 -5.93
N THR A 307 -6.70 4.02 -5.48
CA THR A 307 -5.39 4.58 -5.81
C THR A 307 -4.30 3.52 -6.04
N GLY A 308 -4.52 2.55 -6.94
CA GLY A 308 -3.54 1.52 -7.31
C GLY A 308 -2.67 1.88 -8.52
N GLY A 309 -2.54 3.16 -8.86
CA GLY A 309 -1.81 3.61 -10.05
C GLY A 309 -0.34 3.97 -9.83
N ALA A 310 0.29 3.66 -8.69
CA ALA A 310 1.59 4.26 -8.38
C ALA A 310 2.76 3.64 -9.14
N GLY A 311 2.76 2.30 -9.28
CA GLY A 311 3.75 1.54 -10.03
C GLY A 311 3.35 1.36 -11.49
N TYR A 312 2.61 0.30 -11.78
CA TYR A 312 2.22 -0.09 -13.13
C TYR A 312 0.71 0.08 -13.32
N PRO A 313 0.24 0.84 -14.33
CA PRO A 313 -1.19 0.99 -14.56
C PRO A 313 -1.69 -0.07 -15.56
N GLN A 314 -2.89 -0.61 -15.34
CA GLN A 314 -3.48 -1.65 -16.19
C GLN A 314 -4.94 -1.33 -16.54
N GLY A 315 -5.19 -0.98 -17.81
CA GLY A 315 -6.54 -0.66 -18.29
C GLY A 315 -7.54 -1.79 -18.08
N GLY A 316 -7.11 -3.05 -18.28
CA GLY A 316 -7.94 -4.24 -18.09
C GLY A 316 -8.40 -4.48 -16.65
N ASP A 317 -7.66 -3.96 -15.67
CA ASP A 317 -8.01 -4.08 -14.25
C ASP A 317 -8.97 -2.98 -13.81
N CYS A 318 -9.25 -2.01 -14.70
CA CYS A 318 -9.91 -0.77 -14.31
C CYS A 318 -11.08 -0.38 -15.19
N ASN A 319 -11.13 -0.83 -16.44
CA ASN A 319 -12.25 -0.52 -17.31
C ASN A 319 -12.71 -1.76 -18.09
N ASN A 320 -13.73 -2.43 -17.55
CA ASN A 320 -14.44 -3.51 -18.23
C ASN A 320 -15.77 -3.02 -18.86
N GLY A 321 -15.75 -1.82 -19.46
CA GLY A 321 -16.92 -1.22 -20.12
C GLY A 321 -17.92 -0.53 -19.18
N VAL A 322 -17.51 -0.25 -17.94
CA VAL A 322 -18.36 0.44 -16.96
C VAL A 322 -18.39 1.94 -17.27
N LYS A 323 -19.60 2.51 -17.35
CA LYS A 323 -19.79 3.93 -17.67
C LYS A 323 -19.74 4.80 -16.42
N LEU A 324 -19.23 6.03 -16.59
CA LEU A 324 -19.38 7.09 -15.59
C LEU A 324 -20.87 7.32 -15.28
N GLY A 325 -21.17 7.62 -14.01
CA GLY A 325 -22.53 7.82 -13.54
C GLY A 325 -22.66 7.87 -12.01
N PRO A 326 -23.82 7.47 -11.46
CA PRO A 326 -24.05 7.48 -10.03
C PRO A 326 -23.07 6.60 -9.23
N PHE A 327 -22.63 5.49 -9.83
CA PHE A 327 -21.71 4.52 -9.24
C PHE A 327 -20.24 4.90 -9.49
N VAL A 328 -19.81 4.97 -10.76
CA VAL A 328 -18.45 5.40 -11.14
C VAL A 328 -18.43 6.91 -11.34
N LYS A 329 -17.89 7.65 -10.38
CA LYS A 329 -17.82 9.12 -10.43
C LYS A 329 -16.63 9.61 -11.24
N TYR A 330 -15.53 8.88 -11.18
CA TYR A 330 -14.30 9.12 -11.92
C TYR A 330 -13.60 7.80 -12.16
N LEU A 331 -12.97 7.67 -13.33
CA LEU A 331 -12.17 6.52 -13.70
C LEU A 331 -10.98 6.99 -14.53
N GLY A 332 -9.78 6.95 -13.96
CA GLY A 332 -8.51 7.23 -14.62
C GLY A 332 -8.05 6.12 -15.56
N ALA A 333 -8.99 5.53 -16.31
CA ALA A 333 -8.76 4.46 -17.28
C ALA A 333 -9.82 4.47 -18.40
N ASN A 334 -9.41 4.07 -19.59
CA ASN A 334 -10.27 3.79 -20.74
C ASN A 334 -10.08 2.34 -21.20
N GLU A 335 -10.69 1.93 -22.32
CA GLU A 335 -10.58 0.56 -22.86
C GLU A 335 -9.14 0.17 -23.28
N GLN A 336 -8.24 1.14 -23.44
CA GLN A 336 -6.88 0.93 -23.96
C GLN A 336 -5.78 1.12 -22.92
N ALA A 337 -6.00 1.95 -21.89
CA ALA A 337 -4.97 2.41 -20.97
C ALA A 337 -5.55 2.81 -19.61
N ALA A 338 -4.69 2.79 -18.59
CA ALA A 338 -4.93 3.38 -17.28
C ALA A 338 -3.84 4.42 -16.99
N ALA A 339 -4.15 5.40 -16.16
CA ALA A 339 -3.21 6.44 -15.75
C ALA A 339 -2.42 6.01 -14.51
N ASN A 340 -1.12 6.27 -14.53
CA ASN A 340 -0.33 6.31 -13.31
C ASN A 340 -0.68 7.53 -12.48
N GLY A 341 -0.49 7.46 -11.17
CA GLY A 341 -0.69 8.59 -10.30
C GLY A 341 -0.92 8.21 -8.85
N PHE A 342 -1.52 9.14 -8.12
CA PHE A 342 -1.86 8.99 -6.71
C PHE A 342 -2.98 9.95 -6.32
N VAL A 343 -3.44 9.85 -5.07
CA VAL A 343 -4.46 10.72 -4.51
C VAL A 343 -3.89 11.58 -3.39
N THR A 344 -4.38 12.81 -3.22
CA THR A 344 -4.22 13.53 -1.96
C THR A 344 -5.56 13.75 -1.29
N MET A 345 -5.58 13.72 0.05
CA MET A 345 -6.71 14.09 0.88
C MET A 345 -6.33 15.28 1.77
N ASP A 346 -6.95 16.43 1.56
CA ASP A 346 -6.89 17.56 2.48
C ASP A 346 -7.98 17.37 3.54
N ILE A 347 -7.59 16.90 4.72
CA ILE A 347 -8.51 16.58 5.82
C ILE A 347 -8.57 17.77 6.76
N SER A 348 -9.76 18.23 7.07
CA SER A 348 -10.03 19.32 8.01
C SER A 348 -11.20 18.96 8.92
N LYS A 349 -11.51 19.80 9.90
CA LYS A 349 -12.73 19.62 10.72
C LYS A 349 -14.03 19.62 9.91
N LYS A 350 -14.06 20.37 8.80
CA LYS A 350 -15.28 20.65 8.05
C LYS A 350 -15.47 19.70 6.88
N SER A 351 -14.38 19.31 6.24
CA SER A 351 -14.43 18.51 5.03
C SER A 351 -13.16 17.69 4.81
N VAL A 352 -13.30 16.69 3.93
CA VAL A 352 -12.19 15.99 3.27
C VAL A 352 -12.27 16.35 1.79
N ASN A 353 -11.28 17.10 1.29
CA ASN A 353 -11.14 17.36 -0.15
C ASN A 353 -10.18 16.33 -0.75
N VAL A 354 -10.68 15.55 -1.71
CA VAL A 354 -9.95 14.45 -2.34
C VAL A 354 -9.60 14.87 -3.77
N GLU A 355 -8.33 14.76 -4.12
CA GLU A 355 -7.76 15.19 -5.39
C GLU A 355 -6.98 14.04 -6.03
N TYR A 356 -7.33 13.70 -7.28
CA TYR A 356 -6.67 12.66 -8.06
C TYR A 356 -5.66 13.30 -9.01
N TYR A 357 -4.41 12.88 -8.90
CA TYR A 357 -3.32 13.38 -9.71
C TYR A 357 -2.84 12.29 -10.67
N THR A 358 -3.23 12.41 -11.94
CA THR A 358 -2.80 11.51 -13.01
C THR A 358 -1.50 12.01 -13.64
N ARG A 359 -0.41 11.27 -13.45
CA ARG A 359 0.92 11.64 -13.96
C ARG A 359 0.91 11.67 -15.48
N ASP A 360 1.32 12.82 -16.04
CA ASP A 360 1.45 13.06 -17.47
C ASP A 360 0.17 12.79 -18.30
N MET A 361 -0.99 12.76 -17.64
CA MET A 361 -2.29 12.55 -18.26
C MET A 361 -3.30 13.56 -17.70
N THR A 362 -4.22 14.03 -18.54
CA THR A 362 -5.42 14.75 -18.12
C THR A 362 -6.65 13.95 -18.50
N TYR A 363 -7.79 14.27 -17.88
CA TYR A 363 -9.04 13.55 -18.07
C TYR A 363 -10.11 14.48 -18.62
N GLU A 364 -10.61 14.20 -19.82
CA GLU A 364 -11.67 15.00 -20.46
C GLU A 364 -12.71 14.07 -21.09
N GLY A 365 -13.99 14.30 -20.78
CA GLY A 365 -15.10 13.59 -21.43
C GLY A 365 -15.15 12.07 -21.23
N GLY A 366 -14.44 11.53 -20.23
CA GLY A 366 -14.36 10.08 -20.01
C GLY A 366 -13.10 9.43 -20.55
N ASP A 367 -12.16 10.20 -21.10
CA ASP A 367 -10.98 9.70 -21.80
C ASP A 367 -9.68 10.35 -21.28
N LEU A 368 -8.56 9.71 -21.58
CA LEU A 368 -7.21 10.07 -21.12
C LEU A 368 -6.39 10.72 -22.23
N PHE A 369 -5.86 11.92 -21.97
CA PHE A 369 -5.02 12.65 -22.92
C PHE A 369 -3.65 12.96 -22.32
N PRO A 370 -2.55 12.77 -23.07
CA PRO A 370 -1.22 13.04 -22.56
C PRO A 370 -1.00 14.55 -22.36
N VAL A 371 -0.45 14.91 -21.20
CA VAL A 371 0.00 16.26 -20.85
C VAL A 371 1.39 16.16 -20.23
N LYS A 372 2.16 17.25 -20.22
CA LYS A 372 3.54 17.21 -19.73
C LYS A 372 3.66 17.93 -18.39
N ASN A 373 4.07 17.21 -17.34
CA ASN A 373 4.31 17.77 -16.00
C ASN A 373 3.10 18.54 -15.42
N ASP A 374 1.88 18.06 -15.65
CA ASP A 374 0.70 18.69 -15.06
C ASP A 374 0.64 18.37 -13.56
N LEU A 375 0.71 19.39 -12.71
CA LEU A 375 0.67 19.28 -11.25
C LEU A 375 -0.69 19.72 -10.68
N GLU A 376 -1.70 19.85 -11.54
CA GLU A 376 -3.09 20.06 -11.13
C GLU A 376 -3.83 18.73 -11.04
N PRO A 377 -4.83 18.61 -10.15
CA PRO A 377 -5.63 17.40 -10.08
C PRO A 377 -6.50 17.24 -11.32
N ALA A 378 -6.54 16.04 -11.88
CA ALA A 378 -7.41 15.71 -13.02
C ALA A 378 -8.88 15.54 -12.60
N TYR A 379 -9.13 15.25 -11.33
CA TYR A 379 -10.46 15.16 -10.75
C TYR A 379 -10.40 15.44 -9.25
N SER A 380 -11.44 16.07 -8.71
CA SER A 380 -11.57 16.27 -7.27
C SER A 380 -13.03 16.23 -6.80
N PHE A 381 -13.22 15.90 -5.54
CA PHE A 381 -14.51 15.96 -4.86
C PHE A 381 -14.33 16.25 -3.37
N THR A 382 -15.38 16.75 -2.74
CA THR A 382 -15.36 17.08 -1.31
C THR A 382 -16.41 16.29 -0.56
N VAL A 383 -16.01 15.66 0.54
CA VAL A 383 -16.92 15.07 1.52
C VAL A 383 -17.07 16.07 2.66
N GLU A 384 -18.30 16.54 2.88
CA GLU A 384 -18.61 17.46 3.98
C GLU A 384 -18.88 16.70 5.28
N ALA A 385 -18.43 17.26 6.41
CA ALA A 385 -18.70 16.69 7.72
C ALA A 385 -20.22 16.69 7.94
N LYS A 386 -20.76 15.56 8.40
CA LYS A 386 -22.18 15.50 8.75
C LYS A 386 -22.43 16.47 9.91
N LYS A 387 -23.50 17.28 9.80
CA LYS A 387 -23.96 18.11 10.90
C LYS A 387 -24.34 17.19 12.06
N THR A 388 -23.58 17.27 13.14
CA THR A 388 -23.85 16.59 14.42
C THR A 388 -25.10 17.14 15.08
#